data_AF-A0A842J5M4-F1
#
_entry.id   AF-A0A842J5M4-F1
#
_cell.length_a   1.000
_cell.length_b   1.000
_cell.length_c   1.000
_cell.angle_alpha   90.00
_cell.angle_beta   90.00
_cell.angle_gamma   90.00
#
_symmetry.space_group_name_H-M   'P 1'
#
loop_
_entity.id
_entity.type
_entity.pdbx_description
1 polymer ?
#
loop_
_entity_poly.entity_id
_entity_poly.type
_entity_poly.pdbx_seq_one_letter_code
_entity_poly.pdbx_strand_id
1 'polypeptide(L)'
;MSWKDFLNNKEEEQPQKEGRGMDQKSVAKPPVLFSETQQVLKAVEAKLGGTLITYYNSNAGSVCGNDASAMYEILKGKKIENAFLFIKSDGGSGIAALRIISTLRNYCKNITALIPANCASAATMMALGANEIVMGPLAYLTAVDTSLKHAMSPIDNGNERVSVSMDELNRVIKLWKMHEKDNDENPYKSLYNYIHPLVFGAVDRASSLSLKICCELLRYHMNDEAKIQNISERLNSDYPAHDYPILFREAEEIGLHVQKMDNELNEMLQELTLLYSEMGQRAFTDYDENSYHDNNIANIIEANGKQIYYQIDKDWFYRPDERRWNVMNDESSWRKNELVGGKLKNTIYHLW
;
A
#
# COMPACT_ATOMS: atom_id res chain seq x y z
N MET A 1 -26.02 -12.59 -5.03
CA MET A 1 -25.71 -13.36 -6.26
C MET A 1 -24.45 -14.12 -5.96
N SER A 2 -24.45 -15.44 -6.09
CA SER A 2 -23.31 -16.28 -5.68
C SER A 2 -22.22 -16.23 -6.75
N TRP A 3 -20.95 -16.46 -6.40
CA TRP A 3 -19.81 -16.57 -7.33
C TRP A 3 -20.06 -17.56 -8.48
N LYS A 4 -20.94 -18.55 -8.26
CA LYS A 4 -21.42 -19.48 -9.30
C LYS A 4 -22.24 -18.80 -10.41
N ASP A 5 -22.94 -17.72 -10.09
CA ASP A 5 -23.78 -16.99 -11.05
C ASP A 5 -22.93 -16.07 -11.96
N PHE A 6 -21.76 -15.63 -11.49
CA PHE A 6 -20.84 -14.78 -12.26
C PHE A 6 -20.08 -15.56 -13.34
N LEU A 7 -19.65 -16.79 -13.04
CA LEU A 7 -18.93 -17.63 -14.00
C LEU A 7 -19.80 -18.14 -15.15
N ASN A 8 -21.09 -18.38 -14.91
CA ASN A 8 -21.99 -18.94 -15.92
C ASN A 8 -22.44 -17.93 -16.99
N ASN A 9 -22.26 -16.62 -16.78
CA ASN A 9 -22.71 -15.58 -17.72
C ASN A 9 -21.63 -15.10 -18.72
N LYS A 10 -20.45 -15.72 -18.77
CA LYS A 10 -19.36 -15.35 -19.70
C LYS A 10 -19.17 -16.28 -20.90
N GLU A 11 -19.98 -17.32 -21.05
CA GLU A 11 -19.96 -18.19 -22.22
C GLU A 11 -21.15 -17.91 -23.15
N GLU A 12 -21.15 -16.79 -23.87
CA GLU A 12 -21.77 -16.67 -25.20
C GLU A 12 -21.46 -15.29 -25.82
N GLU A 13 -21.36 -15.26 -27.14
CA GLU A 13 -21.06 -14.11 -28.04
C GLU A 13 -19.58 -13.82 -28.36
N GLN A 14 -19.03 -14.60 -29.31
CA GLN A 14 -18.01 -14.12 -30.24
C GLN A 14 -18.67 -13.68 -31.56
N PRO A 15 -18.54 -12.42 -32.01
CA PRO A 15 -18.92 -12.04 -33.36
C PRO A 15 -17.83 -12.41 -34.38
N GLN A 16 -18.26 -12.99 -35.50
CA GLN A 16 -17.43 -13.32 -36.67
C GLN A 16 -16.70 -12.08 -37.23
N LYS A 17 -15.41 -12.28 -37.53
CA LYS A 17 -14.56 -11.29 -38.22
C LYS A 17 -14.87 -11.26 -39.72
N GLU A 18 -15.33 -10.12 -40.22
CA GLU A 18 -15.15 -9.71 -41.61
C GLU A 18 -14.33 -8.41 -41.65
N GLY A 19 -13.28 -8.39 -42.47
CA GLY A 19 -12.23 -7.38 -42.41
C GLY A 19 -12.56 -6.04 -43.05
N ARG A 20 -11.87 -5.00 -42.59
CA ARG A 20 -11.43 -3.79 -43.33
C ARG A 20 -10.70 -2.82 -42.40
N GLY A 21 -9.55 -2.31 -42.86
CA GLY A 21 -8.91 -1.08 -42.34
C GLY A 21 -7.80 -1.30 -41.33
N MET A 22 -6.78 -0.45 -41.34
CA MET A 22 -5.73 -0.38 -40.31
C MET A 22 -6.40 -0.03 -38.97
N ASP A 23 -6.73 -1.05 -38.18
CA ASP A 23 -7.38 -0.90 -36.87
C ASP A 23 -6.44 -0.20 -35.90
N GLN A 24 -6.75 1.04 -35.52
CA GLN A 24 -6.31 1.59 -34.24
C GLN A 24 -6.86 0.66 -33.16
N LYS A 25 -6.03 -0.21 -32.59
CA LYS A 25 -6.42 -1.05 -31.46
C LYS A 25 -7.02 -0.15 -30.38
N SER A 26 -8.25 -0.43 -29.94
CA SER A 26 -8.85 0.27 -28.82
C SER A 26 -7.99 0.05 -27.57
N VAL A 27 -7.73 1.13 -26.83
CA VAL A 27 -6.94 1.06 -25.60
C VAL A 27 -7.66 0.18 -24.58
N ALA A 28 -6.97 -0.88 -24.14
CA ALA A 28 -7.45 -1.76 -23.07
C ALA A 28 -7.52 -0.98 -21.75
N LYS A 29 -8.62 -1.14 -21.00
CA LYS A 29 -8.83 -0.48 -19.71
C LYS A 29 -9.34 -1.48 -18.69
N PRO A 30 -8.86 -1.44 -17.44
CA PRO A 30 -9.46 -2.25 -16.39
C PRO A 30 -10.91 -1.81 -16.13
N PRO A 31 -11.78 -2.72 -15.68
CA PRO A 31 -13.15 -2.39 -15.34
C PRO A 31 -13.19 -1.50 -14.08
N VAL A 32 -14.28 -0.76 -13.94
CA VAL A 32 -14.58 0.03 -12.72
C VAL A 32 -15.83 -0.57 -12.08
N LEU A 33 -15.62 -1.41 -11.07
CA LEU A 33 -16.66 -2.26 -10.45
C LEU A 33 -17.31 -1.57 -9.23
N PHE A 34 -17.71 -0.30 -9.40
CA PHE A 34 -18.23 0.52 -8.30
C PHE A 34 -19.56 -0.02 -7.75
N SER A 35 -20.46 -0.50 -8.61
CA SER A 35 -21.78 -0.97 -8.16
C SER A 35 -21.67 -2.25 -7.33
N GLU A 36 -20.76 -3.13 -7.72
CA GLU A 36 -20.47 -4.42 -7.11
C GLU A 36 -19.77 -4.23 -5.75
N THR A 37 -18.71 -3.43 -5.71
CA THR A 37 -18.00 -3.08 -4.47
C THR A 37 -18.95 -2.43 -3.45
N GLN A 38 -19.83 -1.52 -3.88
CA GLN A 38 -20.81 -0.89 -3.00
C GLN A 38 -21.85 -1.87 -2.42
N GLN A 39 -22.17 -2.97 -3.10
CA GLN A 39 -23.03 -4.02 -2.53
C GLN A 39 -22.31 -4.75 -1.40
N VAL A 40 -21.05 -5.13 -1.60
CA VAL A 40 -20.22 -5.80 -0.59
C VAL A 40 -20.00 -4.87 0.61
N LEU A 41 -19.64 -3.60 0.38
CA LEU A 41 -19.45 -2.62 1.45
C LEU A 41 -20.69 -2.52 2.35
N LYS A 42 -21.89 -2.38 1.78
CA LYS A 42 -23.13 -2.31 2.55
C LYS A 42 -23.40 -3.58 3.37
N ALA A 43 -23.10 -4.75 2.80
CA ALA A 43 -23.26 -6.01 3.51
C ALA A 43 -22.29 -6.10 4.70
N VAL A 44 -21.03 -5.69 4.52
CA VAL A 44 -20.03 -5.67 5.60
C VAL A 44 -20.41 -4.67 6.69
N GLU A 45 -20.83 -3.45 6.32
CA GLU A 45 -21.32 -2.45 7.28
C GLU A 45 -22.52 -2.96 8.08
N ALA A 46 -23.45 -3.68 7.44
CA ALA A 46 -24.60 -4.27 8.13
C ALA A 46 -24.20 -5.34 9.15
N LYS A 47 -23.16 -6.14 8.86
CA LYS A 47 -22.62 -7.14 9.80
C LYS A 47 -21.84 -6.51 10.96
N LEU A 48 -21.06 -5.47 10.68
CA LEU A 48 -20.16 -4.86 11.66
C LEU A 48 -20.79 -3.74 12.50
N GLY A 49 -21.91 -3.15 12.04
CA GLY A 49 -22.59 -2.08 12.75
C GLY A 49 -21.80 -0.76 12.79
N GLY A 50 -20.96 -0.50 11.79
CA GLY A 50 -20.15 0.73 11.67
C GLY A 50 -19.78 1.05 10.23
N THR A 51 -19.05 2.15 10.04
CA THR A 51 -18.68 2.61 8.68
C THR A 51 -17.44 1.86 8.19
N LEU A 52 -17.53 1.25 7.01
CA LEU A 52 -16.39 0.63 6.35
C LEU A 52 -15.70 1.64 5.44
N ILE A 53 -14.38 1.77 5.62
CA ILE A 53 -13.50 2.56 4.78
C ILE A 53 -12.43 1.59 4.26
N THR A 54 -12.21 1.58 2.95
CA THR A 54 -11.27 0.66 2.32
C THR A 54 -10.07 1.43 1.80
N TYR A 55 -8.91 0.79 1.93
CA TYR A 55 -7.65 1.24 1.38
C TYR A 55 -6.98 0.05 0.69
N TYR A 56 -6.83 0.12 -0.62
CA TYR A 56 -6.27 -0.94 -1.45
C TYR A 56 -5.18 -0.39 -2.38
N ASN A 57 -4.03 -1.05 -2.39
CA ASN A 57 -3.01 -0.87 -3.43
C ASN A 57 -2.92 -2.12 -4.33
N SER A 58 -2.99 -1.90 -5.65
CA SER A 58 -2.62 -2.90 -6.64
C SER A 58 -1.10 -3.03 -6.74
N ASN A 59 -0.62 -3.94 -7.59
CA ASN A 59 0.81 -4.13 -7.83
C ASN A 59 1.48 -2.92 -8.56
N ALA A 60 0.70 -1.92 -8.97
CA ALA A 60 1.21 -0.67 -9.52
C ALA A 60 1.13 0.50 -8.52
N GLY A 61 0.48 0.29 -7.37
CA GLY A 61 0.26 1.29 -6.34
C GLY A 61 1.20 1.19 -5.15
N SER A 62 1.18 2.23 -4.33
CA SER A 62 1.87 2.28 -3.04
C SER A 62 1.24 3.35 -2.15
N VAL A 63 1.46 3.27 -0.84
CA VAL A 63 1.08 4.32 0.12
C VAL A 63 1.84 5.60 -0.20
N CYS A 64 1.13 6.66 -0.58
CA CYS A 64 1.69 7.90 -1.09
C CYS A 64 1.01 9.14 -0.50
N GLY A 65 1.68 10.29 -0.61
CA GLY A 65 1.26 11.52 0.09
C GLY A 65 -0.13 12.05 -0.30
N ASN A 66 -0.60 11.73 -1.50
CA ASN A 66 -1.89 12.16 -2.04
C ASN A 66 -3.06 11.35 -1.46
N ASP A 67 -2.81 10.15 -0.96
CA ASP A 67 -3.83 9.27 -0.38
C ASP A 67 -4.51 9.92 0.83
N ALA A 68 -3.81 10.75 1.59
CA ALA A 68 -4.39 11.51 2.70
C ALA A 68 -5.45 12.52 2.24
N SER A 69 -5.22 13.20 1.10
CA SER A 69 -6.20 14.13 0.52
C SER A 69 -7.43 13.39 -0.03
N ALA A 70 -7.22 12.21 -0.64
CA ALA A 70 -8.31 11.34 -1.05
C ALA A 70 -9.11 10.80 0.16
N MET A 71 -8.42 10.40 1.24
CA MET A 71 -9.04 9.97 2.50
C MET A 71 -9.88 11.10 3.11
N TYR A 72 -9.36 12.33 3.15
CA TYR A 72 -10.14 13.50 3.57
C TYR A 72 -11.42 13.67 2.74
N GLU A 73 -11.36 13.51 1.42
CA GLU A 73 -12.55 13.63 0.56
C GLU A 73 -13.61 12.54 0.86
N ILE A 74 -13.18 11.32 1.20
CA ILE A 74 -14.09 10.25 1.65
C ILE A 74 -14.79 10.63 2.96
N LEU A 75 -14.07 11.31 3.86
CA LEU A 75 -14.48 11.57 5.24
C LEU A 75 -15.14 12.93 5.47
N LYS A 76 -14.93 13.91 4.59
CA LYS A 76 -15.36 15.30 4.83
C LYS A 76 -16.84 15.39 5.17
N GLY A 77 -17.14 16.11 6.26
CA GLY A 77 -18.50 16.30 6.75
C GLY A 77 -19.09 15.13 7.54
N LYS A 78 -18.36 14.05 7.75
CA LYS A 78 -18.80 12.90 8.57
C LYS A 78 -18.30 13.02 10.02
N LYS A 79 -18.99 12.35 10.94
CA LYS A 79 -18.48 12.01 12.27
C LYS A 79 -18.82 10.56 12.52
N ILE A 80 -17.81 9.74 12.76
CA ILE A 80 -17.93 8.29 12.81
C ILE A 80 -17.48 7.82 14.19
N GLU A 81 -18.38 7.20 14.94
CA GLU A 81 -18.04 6.64 16.26
C GLU A 81 -17.15 5.40 16.09
N ASN A 82 -17.57 4.46 15.24
CA ASN A 82 -16.87 3.22 14.95
C ASN A 82 -16.59 3.08 13.45
N ALA A 83 -15.32 3.09 13.08
CA ALA A 83 -14.84 2.90 11.72
C ALA A 83 -14.09 1.58 11.60
N PHE A 84 -14.34 0.87 10.51
CA PHE A 84 -13.58 -0.31 10.12
C PHE A 84 -12.72 0.07 8.92
N LEU A 85 -11.40 -0.07 9.05
CA LEU A 85 -10.45 0.28 8.01
C LEU A 85 -9.94 -1.02 7.36
N PHE A 86 -10.45 -1.36 6.19
CA PHE A 86 -9.88 -2.41 5.36
C PHE A 86 -8.53 -1.96 4.80
N ILE A 87 -7.49 -2.80 4.93
CA ILE A 87 -6.16 -2.52 4.41
C ILE A 87 -5.64 -3.74 3.65
N LYS A 88 -5.32 -3.53 2.36
CA LYS A 88 -4.43 -4.40 1.58
C LYS A 88 -3.40 -3.52 0.90
N SER A 89 -2.13 -3.65 1.27
CA SER A 89 -1.05 -2.88 0.66
C SER A 89 0.31 -3.51 0.89
N ASP A 90 1.21 -3.30 -0.07
CA ASP A 90 2.62 -3.70 -0.03
C ASP A 90 3.52 -2.58 0.55
N GLY A 91 2.92 -1.50 1.07
CA GLY A 91 3.62 -0.42 1.74
C GLY A 91 3.86 0.80 0.85
N GLY A 92 4.88 1.59 1.20
CA GLY A 92 5.16 2.89 0.59
C GLY A 92 5.73 3.87 1.60
N SER A 93 5.21 5.09 1.63
CA SER A 93 5.67 6.14 2.53
C SER A 93 5.06 6.04 3.93
N GLY A 94 5.91 5.85 4.95
CA GLY A 94 5.49 5.94 6.35
C GLY A 94 4.93 7.33 6.73
N ILE A 95 5.44 8.40 6.13
CA ILE A 95 4.90 9.76 6.33
C ILE A 95 3.46 9.84 5.82
N ALA A 96 3.18 9.22 4.66
CA ALA A 96 1.83 9.16 4.13
C ALA A 96 0.92 8.34 5.05
N ALA A 97 1.37 7.19 5.56
CA ALA A 97 0.63 6.40 6.55
C ALA A 97 0.24 7.23 7.78
N LEU A 98 1.18 8.00 8.36
CA LEU A 98 0.89 8.90 9.48
C LEU A 98 -0.19 9.93 9.12
N ARG A 99 -0.09 10.55 7.94
CA ARG A 99 -1.08 11.54 7.46
C ARG A 99 -2.45 10.93 7.21
N ILE A 100 -2.52 9.73 6.65
CA ILE A 100 -3.78 9.01 6.42
C ILE A 100 -4.46 8.72 7.75
N ILE A 101 -3.75 8.13 8.72
CA ILE A 101 -4.32 7.81 10.03
C ILE A 101 -4.69 9.08 10.80
N SER A 102 -3.84 10.11 10.79
CA SER A 102 -4.17 11.38 11.43
C SER A 102 -5.44 12.00 10.84
N THR A 103 -5.61 11.91 9.50
CA THR A 103 -6.85 12.33 8.83
C THR A 103 -8.04 11.51 9.31
N LEU A 104 -7.92 10.17 9.36
CA LEU A 104 -8.97 9.29 9.90
C LEU A 104 -9.34 9.65 11.34
N ARG A 105 -8.35 9.88 12.21
CA ARG A 105 -8.55 10.22 13.64
C ARG A 105 -9.29 11.55 13.85
N ASN A 106 -9.27 12.46 12.88
CA ASN A 106 -10.07 13.68 12.94
C ASN A 106 -11.57 13.44 12.75
N TYR A 107 -11.97 12.32 12.14
CA TYR A 107 -13.36 12.00 11.80
C TYR A 107 -13.89 10.74 12.48
N CYS A 108 -12.99 9.84 12.88
CA CYS A 108 -13.28 8.51 13.41
C CYS A 108 -12.73 8.38 14.83
N LYS A 109 -13.59 8.03 15.79
CA LYS A 109 -13.16 7.88 17.20
C LYS A 109 -12.50 6.53 17.45
N ASN A 110 -13.19 5.44 17.14
CA ASN A 110 -12.67 4.08 17.22
C ASN A 110 -12.39 3.57 15.81
N ILE A 111 -11.20 3.02 15.60
CA ILE A 111 -10.78 2.45 14.32
C ILE A 111 -10.37 1.00 14.55
N THR A 112 -10.99 0.07 13.84
CA THR A 112 -10.57 -1.34 13.78
C THR A 112 -9.99 -1.62 12.40
N ALA A 113 -8.72 -2.02 12.32
CA ALA A 113 -8.10 -2.41 11.06
C ALA A 113 -8.53 -3.82 10.68
N LEU A 114 -9.04 -4.00 9.46
CA LEU A 114 -9.42 -5.29 8.88
C LEU A 114 -8.36 -5.68 7.86
N ILE A 115 -7.59 -6.72 8.16
CA ILE A 115 -6.47 -7.19 7.35
C ILE A 115 -6.83 -8.56 6.76
N PRO A 116 -7.35 -8.64 5.51
CA PRO A 116 -7.67 -9.93 4.90
C PRO A 116 -6.47 -10.61 4.23
N ALA A 117 -5.42 -9.85 3.93
CA ALA A 117 -4.24 -10.29 3.17
C ALA A 117 -2.99 -9.48 3.58
N ASN A 118 -2.09 -9.16 2.64
CA ASN A 118 -0.85 -8.45 2.92
C ASN A 118 -1.07 -7.01 3.43
N CYS A 119 -0.38 -6.67 4.51
CA CYS A 119 -0.35 -5.33 5.10
C CYS A 119 1.09 -4.99 5.49
N ALA A 120 1.91 -4.65 4.50
CA ALA A 120 3.35 -4.51 4.66
C ALA A 120 3.82 -3.07 4.91
N SER A 121 4.90 -2.92 5.68
CA SER A 121 5.67 -1.69 5.84
C SER A 121 4.79 -0.48 6.23
N ALA A 122 4.65 0.54 5.38
CA ALA A 122 3.77 1.68 5.65
C ALA A 122 2.31 1.29 5.93
N ALA A 123 1.82 0.18 5.37
CA ALA A 123 0.48 -0.34 5.68
C ALA A 123 0.43 -0.95 7.09
N THR A 124 1.51 -1.62 7.54
CA THR A 124 1.64 -2.03 8.94
C THR A 124 1.55 -0.81 9.85
N MET A 125 2.25 0.29 9.53
CA MET A 125 2.12 1.54 10.29
C MET A 125 0.66 2.03 10.33
N MET A 126 -0.08 2.00 9.22
CA MET A 126 -1.52 2.33 9.22
C MET A 126 -2.31 1.46 10.21
N ALA A 127 -2.04 0.15 10.24
CA ALA A 127 -2.67 -0.78 11.18
C ALA A 127 -2.31 -0.47 12.65
N LEU A 128 -1.07 -0.06 12.95
CA LEU A 128 -0.68 0.39 14.30
C LEU A 128 -1.48 1.60 14.78
N GLY A 129 -1.98 2.40 13.85
CA GLY A 129 -2.84 3.53 14.11
C GLY A 129 -4.26 3.16 14.52
N ALA A 130 -4.68 1.90 14.41
CA ALA A 130 -6.00 1.40 14.78
C ALA A 130 -6.02 0.88 16.24
N ASN A 131 -7.18 0.97 16.89
CA ASN A 131 -7.40 0.47 18.25
C ASN A 131 -7.28 -1.06 18.33
N GLU A 132 -7.65 -1.75 17.27
CA GLU A 132 -7.64 -3.20 17.16
C GLU A 132 -7.31 -3.61 15.72
N ILE A 133 -6.62 -4.74 15.56
CA ILE A 133 -6.29 -5.31 14.25
C ILE A 133 -6.96 -6.69 14.14
N VAL A 134 -7.95 -6.81 13.26
CA VAL A 134 -8.62 -8.07 12.94
C VAL A 134 -7.94 -8.70 11.73
N MET A 135 -7.31 -9.86 11.94
CA MET A 135 -6.49 -10.55 10.94
C MET A 135 -7.20 -11.76 10.36
N GLY A 136 -7.31 -11.79 9.03
CA GLY A 136 -7.79 -12.94 8.26
C GLY A 136 -6.74 -14.08 8.18
N PRO A 137 -7.11 -15.24 7.61
CA PRO A 137 -6.23 -16.41 7.54
C PRO A 137 -4.98 -16.21 6.66
N LEU A 138 -5.04 -15.31 5.68
CA LEU A 138 -3.92 -14.96 4.78
C LEU A 138 -3.20 -13.68 5.23
N ALA A 139 -3.60 -13.11 6.36
CA ALA A 139 -3.11 -11.83 6.82
C ALA A 139 -1.70 -11.93 7.39
N TYR A 140 -0.88 -10.95 7.04
CA TYR A 140 0.42 -10.74 7.67
C TYR A 140 0.77 -9.25 7.70
N LEU A 141 1.48 -8.86 8.74
CA LEU A 141 2.18 -7.59 8.83
C LEU A 141 3.65 -7.80 8.45
N THR A 142 4.42 -6.74 8.25
CA THR A 142 5.87 -6.86 8.06
C THR A 142 6.63 -5.84 8.90
N ALA A 143 7.95 -5.93 8.88
CA ALA A 143 8.81 -4.92 9.47
C ALA A 143 8.57 -3.55 8.82
N VAL A 144 8.88 -2.51 9.59
CA VAL A 144 8.72 -1.09 9.21
C VAL A 144 10.06 -0.36 9.08
N ASP A 145 11.16 -1.11 9.10
CA ASP A 145 12.48 -0.57 8.85
C ASP A 145 12.54 0.08 7.46
N THR A 146 13.31 1.16 7.35
CA THR A 146 13.37 1.95 6.12
C THR A 146 14.76 1.84 5.50
N SER A 147 14.80 1.42 4.24
CA SER A 147 15.96 1.59 3.37
C SER A 147 15.75 2.82 2.47
N LEU A 148 16.85 3.44 2.02
CA LEU A 148 16.76 4.57 1.08
C LEU A 148 17.89 4.57 0.06
N LYS A 149 17.57 5.12 -1.12
CA LYS A 149 18.55 5.46 -2.17
C LYS A 149 18.95 6.93 -2.02
N HIS A 150 20.15 7.18 -1.49
CA HIS A 150 20.70 8.53 -1.36
C HIS A 150 21.47 8.93 -2.63
N ALA A 151 21.65 10.24 -2.89
CA ALA A 151 22.41 10.72 -4.05
C ALA A 151 23.86 10.18 -4.09
N MET A 152 24.39 9.89 -2.90
CA MET A 152 25.74 9.35 -2.64
C MET A 152 25.71 7.86 -2.24
N SER A 153 24.60 7.14 -2.48
CA SER A 153 24.56 5.69 -2.29
C SER A 153 25.55 4.99 -3.22
N PRO A 154 26.04 3.78 -2.85
CA PRO A 154 26.80 2.93 -3.75
C PRO A 154 26.06 2.67 -5.06
N ILE A 155 26.82 2.41 -6.12
CA ILE A 155 26.29 2.07 -7.44
C ILE A 155 26.56 0.60 -7.70
N ASP A 156 25.57 -0.14 -8.21
CA ASP A 156 25.73 -1.53 -8.59
C ASP A 156 26.32 -1.71 -10.01
N ASN A 157 26.47 -2.95 -10.45
CA ASN A 157 26.99 -3.28 -11.79
C ASN A 157 26.06 -2.80 -12.93
N GLY A 158 24.80 -2.49 -12.62
CA GLY A 158 23.81 -1.97 -13.56
C GLY A 158 23.81 -0.44 -13.63
N ASN A 159 24.74 0.23 -12.94
CA ASN A 159 24.79 1.69 -12.82
C ASN A 159 23.58 2.28 -12.07
N GLU A 160 22.94 1.48 -11.22
CA GLU A 160 21.82 1.88 -10.39
C GLU A 160 22.27 2.14 -8.95
N ARG A 161 21.65 3.13 -8.31
CA ARG A 161 21.90 3.39 -6.88
C ARG A 161 21.33 2.26 -6.03
N VAL A 162 22.17 1.74 -5.14
CA VAL A 162 21.81 0.71 -4.15
C VAL A 162 21.09 1.36 -2.97
N SER A 163 20.00 0.72 -2.53
CA SER A 163 19.33 1.13 -1.29
C SER A 163 20.16 0.68 -0.10
N VAL A 164 20.29 1.53 0.91
CA VAL A 164 21.01 1.20 2.15
C VAL A 164 20.01 1.31 3.30
N SER A 165 19.97 0.31 4.17
CA SER A 165 19.18 0.36 5.41
C SER A 165 20.06 0.55 6.65
N MET A 166 19.51 1.12 7.71
CA MET A 166 20.21 1.26 8.99
C MET A 166 20.42 -0.11 9.66
N ASP A 167 19.48 -1.04 9.48
CA ASP A 167 19.57 -2.39 10.02
C ASP A 167 20.76 -3.16 9.43
N GLU A 168 20.96 -3.09 8.11
CA GLU A 168 22.11 -3.72 7.44
C GLU A 168 23.44 -3.20 7.97
N LEU A 169 23.57 -1.88 8.15
CA LEU A 169 24.77 -1.27 8.72
C LEU A 169 24.99 -1.74 10.15
N ASN A 170 23.94 -1.77 10.98
CA ASN A 170 24.01 -2.25 12.35
C ASN A 170 24.40 -3.74 12.41
N ARG A 171 23.92 -4.58 11.49
CA ARG A 171 24.33 -6.00 11.39
C ARG A 171 25.79 -6.15 11.04
N VAL A 172 26.32 -5.34 10.11
CA VAL A 172 27.75 -5.35 9.79
C VAL A 172 28.58 -5.00 11.03
N ILE A 173 28.20 -3.94 11.76
CA ILE A 173 28.87 -3.55 13.01
C ILE A 173 28.74 -4.63 14.08
N LYS A 174 27.57 -5.26 14.21
CA LYS A 174 27.32 -6.36 15.16
C LYS A 174 28.22 -7.56 14.86
N LEU A 175 28.32 -7.98 13.60
CA LEU A 175 29.18 -9.08 13.17
C LEU A 175 30.65 -8.76 13.42
N TRP A 176 31.08 -7.52 13.17
CA TRP A 176 32.44 -7.09 13.49
C TRP A 176 32.72 -7.19 14.99
N LYS A 177 31.84 -6.65 15.84
CA LYS A 177 31.98 -6.73 17.31
C LYS A 177 32.06 -8.17 17.84
N MET A 178 31.40 -9.12 17.18
CA MET A 178 31.47 -10.55 17.56
C MET A 178 32.83 -11.19 17.29
N HIS A 179 33.64 -10.60 16.40
CA HIS A 179 34.94 -11.11 15.98
C HIS A 179 36.10 -10.16 16.30
N GLU A 180 35.81 -9.06 17.01
CA GLU A 180 36.77 -8.01 17.37
C GLU A 180 37.88 -8.58 18.25
N LYS A 181 39.12 -8.16 17.97
CA LYS A 181 40.32 -8.50 18.74
C LYS A 181 40.85 -7.28 19.47
N ASP A 182 41.63 -7.51 20.53
CA ASP A 182 42.36 -6.44 21.21
C ASP A 182 43.24 -5.69 20.19
N ASN A 183 42.95 -4.38 20.02
CA ASN A 183 43.55 -3.40 19.09
C ASN A 183 42.87 -3.20 17.72
N ASP A 184 41.68 -3.74 17.46
CA ASP A 184 40.96 -3.39 16.23
C ASP A 184 40.54 -1.89 16.25
N GLU A 185 40.71 -1.21 15.10
CA GLU A 185 40.27 0.19 14.94
C GLU A 185 38.76 0.28 14.67
N ASN A 186 38.19 1.47 14.90
CA ASN A 186 36.79 1.74 14.58
C ASN A 186 36.47 1.42 13.09
N PRO A 187 35.48 0.55 12.81
CA PRO A 187 35.18 0.07 11.45
C PRO A 187 34.59 1.15 10.53
N TYR A 188 34.05 2.26 11.06
CA TYR A 188 33.45 3.32 10.25
C TYR A 188 34.42 3.91 9.23
N LYS A 189 35.69 4.08 9.61
CA LYS A 189 36.72 4.61 8.71
C LYS A 189 36.87 3.73 7.45
N SER A 190 36.78 2.42 7.61
CA SER A 190 36.82 1.46 6.50
C SER A 190 35.52 1.48 5.71
N LEU A 191 34.37 1.53 6.40
CA LEU A 191 33.06 1.57 5.75
C LEU A 191 32.84 2.85 4.93
N TYR A 192 33.40 3.99 5.34
CA TYR A 192 33.30 5.26 4.62
C TYR A 192 33.92 5.25 3.23
N ASN A 193 34.81 4.28 2.95
CA ASN A 193 35.34 4.07 1.61
C ASN A 193 34.32 3.43 0.65
N TYR A 194 33.28 2.80 1.19
CA TYR A 194 32.25 2.09 0.41
C TYR A 194 30.90 2.80 0.47
N ILE A 195 30.58 3.39 1.61
CA ILE A 195 29.31 4.08 1.86
C ILE A 195 29.62 5.49 2.36
N HIS A 196 29.18 6.50 1.62
CA HIS A 196 29.49 7.88 1.96
C HIS A 196 28.90 8.28 3.34
N PRO A 197 29.59 9.05 4.21
CA PRO A 197 29.09 9.43 5.55
C PRO A 197 27.70 10.09 5.57
N LEU A 198 27.36 10.87 4.54
CA LEU A 198 26.00 11.44 4.39
C LEU A 198 24.91 10.37 4.23
N VAL A 199 25.23 9.19 3.70
CA VAL A 199 24.31 8.05 3.62
C VAL A 199 24.04 7.50 5.02
N PHE A 200 25.06 7.36 5.87
CA PHE A 200 24.89 6.96 7.28
C PHE A 200 23.93 7.90 8.01
N GLY A 201 24.16 9.21 7.93
CA GLY A 201 23.26 10.19 8.54
C GLY A 201 21.85 10.17 7.93
N ALA A 202 21.72 9.87 6.63
CA ALA A 202 20.42 9.75 6.00
C ALA A 202 19.63 8.52 6.49
N VAL A 203 20.27 7.36 6.59
CA VAL A 203 19.60 6.12 7.04
C VAL A 203 19.28 6.13 8.53
N ASP A 204 20.16 6.71 9.36
CA ASP A 204 19.89 6.94 10.79
C ASP A 204 18.63 7.79 10.99
N ARG A 205 18.53 8.90 10.25
CA ARG A 205 17.35 9.77 10.26
C ARG A 205 16.11 9.03 9.76
N ALA A 206 16.22 8.20 8.73
CA ALA A 206 15.09 7.44 8.20
C ALA A 206 14.58 6.39 9.21
N SER A 207 15.50 5.66 9.86
CA SER A 207 15.15 4.71 10.92
C SER A 207 14.51 5.41 12.14
N SER A 208 15.10 6.52 12.57
CA SER A 208 14.54 7.36 13.64
C SER A 208 13.14 7.90 13.31
N LEU A 209 12.90 8.26 12.04
CA LEU A 209 11.59 8.68 11.58
C LEU A 209 10.58 7.53 11.63
N SER A 210 10.95 6.32 11.19
CA SER A 210 10.08 5.15 11.25
C SER A 210 9.65 4.85 12.69
N LEU A 211 10.62 4.81 13.62
CA LEU A 211 10.36 4.61 15.04
C LEU A 211 9.41 5.68 15.60
N LYS A 212 9.68 6.97 15.30
CA LYS A 212 8.82 8.06 15.74
C LYS A 212 7.39 7.92 15.21
N ILE A 213 7.21 7.58 13.93
CA ILE A 213 5.90 7.40 13.33
C ILE A 213 5.13 6.27 14.03
N CYS A 214 5.76 5.12 14.26
CA CYS A 214 5.14 4.00 14.97
C CYS A 214 4.70 4.41 16.38
N CYS A 215 5.55 5.11 17.13
CA CYS A 215 5.19 5.59 18.46
C CYS A 215 3.99 6.56 18.42
N GLU A 216 3.99 7.54 17.51
CA GLU A 216 2.88 8.48 17.34
C GLU A 216 1.56 7.77 16.97
N LEU A 217 1.63 6.73 16.14
CA LEU A 217 0.44 5.98 15.72
C LEU A 217 -0.14 5.14 16.85
N LEU A 218 0.70 4.48 17.64
CA LEU A 218 0.27 3.69 18.80
C LEU A 218 -0.30 4.58 19.92
N ARG A 219 0.23 5.80 20.10
CA ARG A 219 -0.27 6.78 21.09
C ARG A 219 -1.72 7.20 20.88
N TYR A 220 -2.32 6.97 19.71
CA TYR A 220 -3.75 7.24 19.52
C TYR A 220 -4.66 6.35 20.37
N HIS A 221 -4.18 5.19 20.82
CA HIS A 221 -5.00 4.22 21.55
C HIS A 221 -4.28 3.53 22.72
N MET A 222 -2.97 3.77 22.88
CA MET A 222 -2.17 3.26 23.98
C MET A 222 -1.59 4.40 24.83
N ASN A 223 -1.52 4.18 26.15
CA ASN A 223 -0.93 5.13 27.11
C ASN A 223 0.40 4.64 27.72
N ASP A 224 0.73 3.35 27.55
CA ASP A 224 1.96 2.75 28.10
C ASP A 224 3.14 3.04 27.16
N GLU A 225 3.89 4.09 27.46
CA GLU A 225 5.06 4.52 26.68
C GLU A 225 6.16 3.46 26.59
N ALA A 226 6.35 2.63 27.61
CA ALA A 226 7.36 1.56 27.57
C ALA A 226 6.93 0.46 26.59
N LYS A 227 5.65 0.08 26.61
CA LYS A 227 5.10 -0.88 25.65
C LYS A 227 5.09 -0.33 24.21
N ILE A 228 4.74 0.94 24.03
CA ILE A 228 4.77 1.63 22.72
C ILE A 228 6.19 1.61 22.14
N GLN A 229 7.17 1.98 22.96
CA GLN A 229 8.57 1.98 22.55
C GLN A 229 9.03 0.57 22.18
N ASN A 230 8.72 -0.43 23.00
CA ASN A 230 9.09 -1.83 22.72
C ASN A 230 8.48 -2.33 21.40
N ILE A 231 7.18 -2.17 21.17
CA ILE A 231 6.54 -2.58 19.91
C ILE A 231 7.23 -1.92 18.71
N SER A 232 7.48 -0.62 18.81
CA SER A 232 8.05 0.17 17.71
C SER A 232 9.51 -0.24 17.40
N GLU A 233 10.30 -0.53 18.43
CA GLU A 233 11.67 -1.05 18.28
C GLU A 233 11.68 -2.44 17.64
N ARG A 234 10.82 -3.35 18.12
CA ARG A 234 10.73 -4.72 17.58
C ARG A 234 10.40 -4.70 16.09
N LEU A 235 9.36 -3.95 15.71
CA LEU A 235 8.95 -3.80 14.30
C LEU A 235 10.02 -3.17 13.39
N ASN A 236 10.94 -2.39 13.94
CA ASN A 236 11.97 -1.68 13.19
C ASN A 236 13.32 -2.41 13.15
N SER A 237 13.58 -3.42 14.01
CA SER A 237 14.95 -3.97 14.13
C SER A 237 15.06 -5.46 14.49
N ASP A 238 13.99 -6.14 14.92
CA ASP A 238 14.10 -7.54 15.35
C ASP A 238 14.06 -8.55 14.20
N TYR A 239 13.59 -8.12 13.03
CA TYR A 239 13.27 -9.01 11.92
C TYR A 239 14.47 -9.25 10.99
N PRO A 240 14.70 -10.49 10.53
CA PRO A 240 15.85 -10.82 9.69
C PRO A 240 15.72 -10.33 8.24
N ALA A 241 14.50 -10.01 7.80
CA ALA A 241 14.19 -9.51 6.48
C ALA A 241 13.02 -8.54 6.54
N HIS A 242 13.02 -7.53 5.66
CA HIS A 242 11.96 -6.52 5.60
C HIS A 242 10.59 -7.13 5.27
N ASP A 243 10.59 -8.18 4.44
CA ASP A 243 9.41 -8.93 3.99
C ASP A 243 9.04 -10.10 4.90
N TYR A 244 9.69 -10.22 6.08
CA TYR A 244 9.36 -11.26 7.04
C TYR A 244 7.88 -11.14 7.46
N PRO A 245 7.06 -12.20 7.28
CA PRO A 245 5.64 -12.15 7.60
C PRO A 245 5.40 -12.29 9.10
N ILE A 246 4.97 -11.20 9.73
CA ILE A 246 4.51 -11.20 11.12
C ILE A 246 3.07 -11.69 11.14
N LEU A 247 2.90 -12.96 11.49
CA LEU A 247 1.60 -13.63 11.54
C LEU A 247 0.86 -13.32 12.85
N PHE A 248 -0.43 -13.68 12.92
CA PHE A 248 -1.31 -13.43 14.07
C PHE A 248 -0.66 -13.70 15.43
N ARG A 249 -0.07 -14.89 15.61
CA ARG A 249 0.53 -15.30 16.89
C ARG A 249 1.66 -14.35 17.29
N GLU A 250 2.51 -13.99 16.35
CA GLU A 250 3.64 -13.12 16.65
C GLU A 250 3.20 -11.67 16.86
N ALA A 251 2.20 -11.20 16.09
CA ALA A 251 1.59 -9.89 16.30
C ALA A 251 1.02 -9.75 17.73
N GLU A 252 0.43 -10.83 18.26
CA GLU A 252 0.00 -10.91 19.67
C GLU A 252 1.21 -10.91 20.63
N GLU A 253 2.23 -11.72 20.37
CA GLU A 253 3.45 -11.83 21.19
C GLU A 253 4.28 -10.52 21.22
N ILE A 254 4.21 -9.67 20.19
CA ILE A 254 4.84 -8.34 20.21
C ILE A 254 4.04 -7.31 20.99
N GLY A 255 2.79 -7.62 21.33
CA GLY A 255 1.93 -6.80 22.19
C GLY A 255 0.88 -5.97 21.46
N LEU A 256 0.66 -6.20 20.16
CA LEU A 256 -0.44 -5.59 19.42
C LEU A 256 -1.78 -6.16 19.88
N HIS A 257 -2.83 -5.33 19.84
CA HIS A 257 -4.19 -5.79 20.11
C HIS A 257 -4.78 -6.41 18.83
N VAL A 258 -4.64 -7.73 18.70
CA VAL A 258 -5.07 -8.49 17.53
C VAL A 258 -6.26 -9.41 17.85
N GLN A 259 -7.14 -9.59 16.86
CA GLN A 259 -8.20 -10.60 16.88
C GLN A 259 -8.21 -11.40 15.57
N LYS A 260 -8.70 -12.65 15.64
CA LYS A 260 -8.92 -13.45 14.43
C LYS A 260 -10.23 -13.04 13.76
N MET A 261 -10.19 -12.89 12.45
CA MET A 261 -11.37 -12.63 11.62
C MET A 261 -12.28 -13.86 11.60
N ASP A 262 -13.59 -13.68 11.74
CA ASP A 262 -14.55 -14.76 11.54
C ASP A 262 -14.68 -15.11 10.05
N ASN A 263 -15.09 -16.35 9.77
CA ASN A 263 -15.11 -16.88 8.40
C ASN A 263 -16.05 -16.09 7.48
N GLU A 264 -17.22 -15.70 7.97
CA GLU A 264 -18.20 -14.94 7.18
C GLU A 264 -17.64 -13.57 6.80
N LEU A 265 -17.06 -12.84 7.76
CA LEU A 265 -16.40 -11.57 7.47
C LEU A 265 -15.24 -11.74 6.49
N ASN A 266 -14.42 -12.77 6.67
CA ASN A 266 -13.31 -13.04 5.78
C ASN A 266 -13.79 -13.31 4.34
N GLU A 267 -14.82 -14.12 4.13
CA GLU A 267 -15.38 -14.38 2.80
C GLU A 267 -15.82 -13.09 2.10
N MET A 268 -16.51 -12.19 2.82
CA MET A 268 -16.94 -10.89 2.28
C MET A 268 -15.76 -9.99 1.92
N LEU A 269 -14.72 -9.95 2.75
CA LEU A 269 -13.53 -9.15 2.48
C LEU A 269 -12.64 -9.74 1.37
N GLN A 270 -12.65 -11.06 1.18
CA GLN A 270 -11.99 -11.71 0.05
C GLN A 270 -12.74 -11.41 -1.26
N GLU A 271 -14.08 -11.43 -1.26
CA GLU A 271 -14.89 -10.99 -2.41
C GLU A 271 -14.54 -9.55 -2.79
N LEU A 272 -14.48 -8.65 -1.80
CA LEU A 272 -14.06 -7.27 -2.02
C LEU A 272 -12.63 -7.15 -2.58
N THR A 273 -11.70 -7.97 -2.06
CA THR A 273 -10.32 -8.02 -2.53
C THR A 273 -10.23 -8.47 -3.99
N LEU A 274 -11.04 -9.44 -4.41
CA LEU A 274 -11.12 -9.91 -5.80
C LEU A 274 -11.62 -8.81 -6.73
N LEU A 275 -12.69 -8.09 -6.35
CA LEU A 275 -13.20 -6.96 -7.13
C LEU A 275 -12.13 -5.88 -7.30
N TYR A 276 -11.43 -5.51 -6.22
CA TYR A 276 -10.33 -4.55 -6.32
C TYR A 276 -9.14 -5.07 -7.13
N SER A 277 -8.84 -6.37 -7.07
CA SER A 277 -7.80 -6.97 -7.89
C SER A 277 -8.15 -6.95 -9.38
N GLU A 278 -9.42 -7.16 -9.74
CA GLU A 278 -9.88 -7.07 -11.13
C GLU A 278 -9.82 -5.62 -11.63
N MET A 279 -10.16 -4.64 -10.79
CA MET A 279 -9.98 -3.22 -11.09
C MET A 279 -8.50 -2.82 -11.20
N GLY A 280 -7.63 -3.42 -10.38
CA GLY A 280 -6.20 -3.13 -10.33
C GLY A 280 -5.34 -3.91 -11.35
N GLN A 281 -5.96 -4.70 -12.23
CA GLN A 281 -5.22 -5.45 -13.25
C GLN A 281 -4.53 -4.50 -14.23
N ARG A 282 -3.36 -4.91 -14.73
CA ARG A 282 -2.64 -4.17 -15.76
C ARG A 282 -3.27 -4.42 -17.13
N ALA A 283 -3.66 -3.36 -17.83
CA ALA A 283 -4.17 -3.43 -19.18
C ALA A 283 -3.19 -2.74 -20.13
N PHE A 284 -2.35 -3.56 -20.79
CA PHE A 284 -1.41 -3.06 -21.79
C PHE A 284 -2.04 -3.09 -23.19
N THR A 285 -1.75 -2.07 -23.99
CA THR A 285 -2.05 -2.07 -25.43
C THR A 285 -0.76 -1.89 -26.20
N ASP A 286 -0.23 -2.97 -26.78
CA ASP A 286 0.98 -2.91 -27.59
C ASP A 286 0.67 -2.30 -28.97
N TYR A 287 1.36 -1.21 -29.28
CA TYR A 287 1.28 -0.54 -30.58
C TYR A 287 2.34 -1.09 -31.54
N ASP A 288 3.58 -1.20 -31.09
CA ASP A 288 4.71 -1.80 -31.81
C ASP A 288 5.80 -2.31 -30.84
N GLU A 289 6.95 -2.77 -31.37
CA GLU A 289 8.07 -3.31 -30.58
C GLU A 289 8.68 -2.31 -29.59
N ASN A 290 8.51 -1.00 -29.83
CA ASN A 290 9.11 0.06 -29.03
C ASN A 290 8.05 0.89 -28.30
N SER A 291 6.76 0.59 -28.44
CA SER A 291 5.72 1.40 -27.82
C SER A 291 4.49 0.62 -27.38
N TYR A 292 4.03 0.95 -26.17
CA TYR A 292 2.82 0.39 -25.59
C TYR A 292 2.14 1.43 -24.70
N HIS A 293 0.83 1.25 -24.53
CA HIS A 293 0.03 2.02 -23.58
C HIS A 293 -0.15 1.24 -22.28
N ASP A 294 0.02 1.90 -21.15
CA ASP A 294 -0.20 1.37 -19.81
C ASP A 294 -1.44 2.01 -19.18
N ASN A 295 -2.48 1.18 -19.01
CA ASN A 295 -3.68 1.57 -18.29
C ASN A 295 -3.90 0.64 -17.09
N ASN A 296 -3.89 1.19 -15.88
CA ASN A 296 -4.18 0.41 -14.67
C ASN A 296 -4.67 1.29 -13.52
N ILE A 297 -5.32 0.69 -12.53
CA ILE A 297 -5.71 1.38 -11.29
C ILE A 297 -4.71 1.01 -10.20
N ALA A 298 -4.03 2.01 -9.65
CA ALA A 298 -2.93 1.82 -8.69
C ALA A 298 -3.42 1.81 -7.24
N ASN A 299 -4.17 2.85 -6.85
CA ASN A 299 -4.65 3.07 -5.49
C ASN A 299 -6.17 3.20 -5.52
N ILE A 300 -6.87 2.55 -4.58
CA ILE A 300 -8.33 2.65 -4.42
C ILE A 300 -8.63 2.96 -2.95
N ILE A 301 -9.41 4.01 -2.73
CA ILE A 301 -9.90 4.44 -1.43
C ILE A 301 -11.42 4.60 -1.53
N GLU A 302 -12.17 3.87 -0.72
CA GLU A 302 -13.61 3.81 -0.89
C GLU A 302 -14.35 3.77 0.44
N ALA A 303 -15.56 4.34 0.45
CA ALA A 303 -16.55 4.11 1.48
C ALA A 303 -17.94 4.09 0.83
N ASN A 304 -18.97 3.83 1.62
CA ASN A 304 -20.34 3.84 1.11
C ASN A 304 -20.67 5.17 0.40
N GLY A 305 -21.11 5.06 -0.86
CA GLY A 305 -21.51 6.14 -1.75
C GLY A 305 -20.37 6.84 -2.50
N LYS A 306 -19.10 6.53 -2.25
CA LYS A 306 -17.97 7.25 -2.88
C LYS A 306 -16.72 6.39 -3.00
N GLN A 307 -16.15 6.34 -4.20
CA GLN A 307 -14.86 5.70 -4.48
C GLN A 307 -13.92 6.70 -5.15
N ILE A 308 -12.69 6.76 -4.68
CA ILE A 308 -11.61 7.58 -5.24
C ILE A 308 -10.46 6.65 -5.58
N TYR A 309 -9.95 6.75 -6.79
CA TYR A 309 -8.85 5.89 -7.23
C TYR A 309 -7.86 6.65 -8.11
N TYR A 310 -6.61 6.20 -8.12
CA TYR A 310 -5.59 6.73 -9.02
C TYR A 310 -5.47 5.82 -10.25
N GLN A 311 -5.71 6.40 -11.43
CA GLN A 311 -5.54 5.71 -12.70
C GLN A 311 -4.21 6.10 -13.32
N ILE A 312 -3.40 5.11 -13.65
CA ILE A 312 -2.27 5.25 -14.56
C ILE A 312 -2.83 5.14 -15.97
N ASP A 313 -2.53 6.14 -16.80
CA ASP A 313 -3.01 6.26 -18.18
C ASP A 313 -1.90 6.97 -18.97
N LYS A 314 -0.97 6.20 -19.53
CA LYS A 314 0.22 6.78 -20.18
C LYS A 314 0.81 5.88 -21.25
N ASP A 315 1.51 6.49 -22.20
CA ASP A 315 2.28 5.78 -23.21
C ASP A 315 3.73 5.61 -22.78
N TRP A 316 4.30 4.48 -23.17
CA TRP A 316 5.71 4.19 -23.03
C TRP A 316 6.33 4.07 -24.41
N PHE A 317 7.49 4.72 -24.60
CA PHE A 317 8.28 4.64 -25.82
C PHE A 317 9.74 4.32 -25.49
N TYR A 318 10.22 3.19 -25.98
CA TYR A 318 11.62 2.79 -25.86
C TYR A 318 12.46 3.54 -26.90
N ARG A 319 13.52 4.20 -26.45
CA ARG A 319 14.53 4.81 -27.33
C ARG A 319 15.75 3.90 -27.41
N PRO A 320 15.98 3.17 -28.53
CA PRO A 320 17.10 2.24 -28.65
C PRO A 320 18.47 2.91 -28.46
N ASP A 321 18.65 4.11 -29.00
CA ASP A 321 19.91 4.87 -28.90
C ASP A 321 20.28 5.26 -27.46
N GLU A 322 19.26 5.52 -26.64
CA GLU A 322 19.42 5.91 -25.24
C GLU A 322 19.27 4.72 -24.27
N ARG A 323 18.91 3.54 -24.80
CA ARG A 323 18.61 2.30 -24.06
C ARG A 323 17.69 2.51 -22.87
N ARG A 324 16.67 3.37 -23.03
CA ARG A 324 15.72 3.69 -21.96
C ARG A 324 14.30 3.88 -22.47
N TRP A 325 13.36 3.57 -21.58
CA TRP A 325 11.94 3.87 -21.76
C TRP A 325 11.65 5.32 -21.37
N ASN A 326 10.90 6.03 -22.21
CA ASN A 326 10.40 7.37 -21.93
C ASN A 326 8.88 7.32 -21.81
N VAL A 327 8.35 8.09 -20.85
CA VAL A 327 6.91 8.30 -20.71
C VAL A 327 6.46 9.37 -21.68
N MET A 328 5.34 9.11 -22.36
CA MET A 328 4.67 10.00 -23.30
C MET A 328 3.17 10.04 -22.95
N ASN A 329 2.48 11.13 -23.32
CA ASN A 329 1.01 11.26 -23.18
C ASN A 329 0.46 10.83 -21.81
N ASP A 330 1.10 11.29 -20.73
CA ASP A 330 0.70 10.91 -19.38
C ASP A 330 -0.57 11.68 -18.96
N GLU A 331 -1.71 10.98 -19.00
CA GLU A 331 -3.03 11.44 -18.53
C GLU A 331 -3.40 10.82 -17.17
N SER A 332 -2.42 10.26 -16.45
CA SER A 332 -2.63 9.64 -15.15
C SER A 332 -3.25 10.64 -14.18
N SER A 333 -4.30 10.22 -13.49
CA SER A 333 -5.11 11.13 -12.69
C SER A 333 -5.86 10.42 -11.58
N TRP A 334 -6.12 11.16 -10.51
CA TRP A 334 -7.11 10.77 -9.51
C TRP A 334 -8.50 10.91 -10.11
N ARG A 335 -9.35 9.92 -9.86
CA ARG A 335 -10.73 9.87 -10.33
C ARG A 335 -11.67 9.60 -9.19
N LYS A 336 -12.89 10.13 -9.30
CA LYS A 336 -13.96 10.00 -8.31
C LYS A 336 -15.20 9.41 -8.95
N ASN A 337 -15.70 8.35 -8.32
CA ASN A 337 -16.98 7.71 -8.58
C ASN A 337 -17.97 8.06 -7.47
N GLU A 338 -19.16 8.49 -7.88
CA GLU A 338 -20.29 8.77 -7.00
C GLU A 338 -21.62 8.52 -7.74
N LEU A 339 -22.68 8.17 -7.00
CA LEU A 339 -24.02 8.11 -7.56
C LEU A 339 -24.67 9.49 -7.50
N VAL A 340 -24.93 10.08 -8.66
CA VAL A 340 -25.67 11.34 -8.79
C VAL A 340 -27.00 11.05 -9.48
N GLY A 341 -28.11 11.20 -8.75
CA GLY A 341 -29.45 10.90 -9.28
C GLY A 341 -29.62 9.44 -9.72
N GLY A 342 -28.98 8.50 -9.00
CA GLY A 342 -29.03 7.06 -9.30
C GLY A 342 -28.14 6.61 -10.47
N LYS A 343 -27.40 7.52 -11.12
CA LYS A 343 -26.43 7.19 -12.16
C LYS A 343 -25.01 7.31 -11.65
N LEU A 344 -24.16 6.36 -12.05
CA LEU A 344 -22.73 6.43 -11.78
C LEU A 344 -22.12 7.61 -12.54
N LYS A 345 -21.45 8.49 -11.80
CA LYS A 345 -20.68 9.61 -12.34
C LYS A 345 -19.21 9.38 -12.03
N ASN A 346 -18.41 9.16 -13.07
CA ASN A 346 -16.94 9.13 -13.01
C ASN A 346 -16.40 10.50 -13.43
N THR A 347 -15.52 11.09 -12.62
CA THR A 347 -14.92 12.41 -12.90
C THR A 347 -13.44 12.41 -12.56
N ILE A 348 -12.65 13.17 -13.31
CA ILE A 348 -11.30 13.54 -12.90
C ILE A 348 -11.41 14.37 -11.62
N TYR A 349 -10.58 14.03 -10.64
CA TYR A 349 -10.57 14.64 -9.33
C TYR A 349 -9.19 15.23 -9.04
N HIS A 350 -9.11 16.55 -8.94
CA HIS A 350 -7.86 17.22 -8.63
C HIS A 350 -7.67 17.30 -7.12
N LEU A 351 -6.70 16.54 -6.61
CA LEU A 351 -6.26 16.66 -5.23
C LEU A 351 -5.45 17.94 -5.04
N TRP A 352 -5.54 18.51 -3.84
CA TRP A 352 -4.85 19.74 -3.42
C TRP A 352 -3.81 19.46 -2.34
#